data_AF-A0A972MR84-F1
#
_entry.id   AF-A0A972MR84-F1
#
_cell.length_a   1.000
_cell.length_b   1.000
_cell.length_c   1.000
_cell.angle_alpha   90.00
_cell.angle_beta   90.00
_cell.angle_gamma   90.00
#
_symmetry.space_group_name_H-M   'P 1'
#
loop_
_entity.id
_entity.type
_entity.pdbx_description
1 polymer ?
#
loop_
_entity_poly.entity_id
_entity_poly.type
_entity_poly.pdbx_seq_one_letter_code
_entity_poly.pdbx_strand_id
1 'polypeptide(L)'
;VPLKESKVRIYWSACVKGCGIHEWGDIGFVGAKAKDGDEVVHGVDILLGGSLTKLTEAQTILKAVPLRYAKELIKELMIEFKQSKKRHFEEFYFDNLHPFSKGAIGFLMKFNAYLSRLGIEYRFSLANHKPIGRFEPLEIFDFGNAIYKALTADKAYLEIYNFQPIGSAKPQHPSKINKAIPKELGDIVYKMVHPNLNERYQVFSEILKDISL
;
A
#
# COMPACT_ATOMS: atom_id res chain seq x y z
N VAL A 1 10.45 11.59 8.73
CA VAL A 1 11.50 11.12 7.81
C VAL A 1 12.29 12.33 7.34
N PRO A 2 13.57 12.49 7.72
CA PRO A 2 14.33 13.66 7.29
C PRO A 2 14.65 13.58 5.79
N LEU A 3 14.29 14.64 5.06
CA LEU A 3 14.56 14.88 3.64
C LEU A 3 15.57 16.04 3.55
N LYS A 4 16.60 15.93 2.71
CA LYS A 4 17.67 16.97 2.62
C LYS A 4 17.34 18.08 1.60
N GLU A 5 16.98 17.71 0.38
CA GLU A 5 16.74 18.64 -0.73
C GLU A 5 15.38 18.43 -1.39
N SER A 6 14.49 17.66 -0.76
CA SER A 6 13.19 17.32 -1.33
C SER A 6 12.08 18.19 -0.77
N LYS A 7 11.09 18.53 -1.61
CA LYS A 7 9.91 19.32 -1.23
C LYS A 7 8.63 18.49 -1.42
N VAL A 8 7.68 18.67 -0.49
CA VAL A 8 6.36 18.05 -0.50
C VAL A 8 5.33 19.13 -0.14
N ARG A 9 4.32 19.34 -1.00
CA ARG A 9 3.18 20.22 -0.73
C ARG A 9 2.10 19.43 -0.01
N ILE A 10 1.74 19.88 1.18
CA ILE A 10 0.69 19.28 1.98
C ILE A 10 -0.44 20.28 2.11
N TYR A 11 -1.65 19.84 1.79
CA TYR A 11 -2.86 20.63 1.93
C TYR A 11 -3.90 19.87 2.75
N TRP A 12 -4.64 20.62 3.56
CA TRP A 12 -5.57 20.06 4.53
C TRP A 12 -6.88 20.82 4.49
N SER A 13 -7.99 20.10 4.37
CA SER A 13 -9.35 20.64 4.52
C SER A 13 -10.08 19.89 5.62
N ALA A 14 -10.78 20.62 6.50
CA ALA A 14 -11.57 20.00 7.57
C ALA A 14 -12.78 19.22 7.05
N CYS A 15 -13.24 19.49 5.82
CA CYS A 15 -14.35 18.79 5.18
C CYS A 15 -14.20 18.81 3.64
N VAL A 16 -15.09 18.11 2.96
CA VAL A 16 -15.13 17.95 1.49
C VAL A 16 -15.31 19.27 0.71
N LYS A 17 -15.64 20.39 1.37
CA LYS A 17 -15.79 21.69 0.70
C LYS A 17 -14.47 22.27 0.19
N GLY A 18 -13.33 21.77 0.68
CA GLY A 18 -12.04 22.03 0.05
C GLY A 18 -11.46 23.42 0.24
N CYS A 19 -11.83 24.17 1.28
CA CYS A 19 -11.28 25.52 1.54
C CYS A 19 -9.74 25.55 1.67
N GLY A 20 -9.14 24.43 2.08
CA GLY A 20 -7.69 24.26 2.15
C GLY A 20 -7.08 23.60 0.91
N ILE A 21 -7.79 23.57 -0.23
CA ILE A 21 -7.33 23.12 -1.55
C ILE A 21 -6.65 21.73 -1.57
N HIS A 22 -7.16 20.80 -0.77
CA HIS A 22 -6.56 19.47 -0.56
C HIS A 22 -6.39 18.65 -1.84
N GLU A 23 -7.20 18.88 -2.87
CA GLU A 23 -7.11 18.19 -4.16
C GLU A 23 -5.90 18.63 -5.01
N TRP A 24 -5.26 19.74 -4.67
CA TRP A 24 -4.19 20.34 -5.48
C TRP A 24 -2.78 20.13 -4.92
N GLY A 25 -2.68 19.39 -3.81
CA GLY A 25 -1.43 19.13 -3.11
C GLY A 25 -0.81 17.80 -3.51
N ASP A 26 0.50 17.69 -3.34
CA ASP A 26 1.19 16.40 -3.48
C ASP A 26 0.57 15.36 -2.53
N ILE A 27 0.23 15.80 -1.32
CA ILE A 27 -0.54 15.07 -0.31
C ILE A 27 -1.70 15.96 0.16
N GLY A 28 -2.92 15.46 -0.04
CA GLY A 28 -4.15 16.07 0.42
C GLY A 28 -4.75 15.34 1.62
N PHE A 29 -5.35 16.10 2.52
CA PHE A 29 -6.10 15.57 3.67
C PHE A 29 -7.50 16.17 3.72
N VAL A 30 -8.51 15.31 3.92
CA VAL A 30 -9.91 15.72 4.13
C VAL A 30 -10.41 15.15 5.44
N GLY A 31 -10.87 16.01 6.35
CA GLY A 31 -11.49 15.57 7.59
C GLY A 31 -12.69 14.66 7.33
N ALA A 32 -12.73 13.54 8.05
CA ALA A 32 -13.74 12.51 7.94
C ALA A 32 -14.09 11.93 9.32
N LYS A 33 -15.16 11.13 9.39
CA LYS A 33 -15.38 10.23 10.53
C LYS A 33 -14.74 8.88 10.20
N ALA A 34 -14.03 8.30 11.15
CA ALA A 34 -13.42 6.98 11.02
C ALA A 34 -13.95 6.04 12.10
N LYS A 35 -13.89 4.73 11.84
CA LYS A 35 -14.12 3.71 12.85
C LYS A 35 -12.79 3.22 13.40
N ASP A 36 -12.74 3.03 14.69
CA ASP A 36 -11.57 2.51 15.40
C ASP A 36 -12.07 1.54 16.49
N GLY A 37 -12.03 0.25 16.18
CA GLY A 37 -12.84 -0.74 16.90
C GLY A 37 -14.34 -0.42 16.77
N ASP A 38 -15.02 -0.35 17.91
CA ASP A 38 -16.45 -0.03 17.98
C ASP A 38 -16.74 1.48 18.07
N GLU A 39 -15.70 2.31 18.19
CA GLU A 39 -15.86 3.75 18.36
C GLU A 39 -15.79 4.51 17.02
N VAL A 40 -16.55 5.61 16.94
CA VAL A 40 -16.46 6.58 15.86
C VAL A 40 -15.56 7.72 16.32
N VAL A 41 -14.42 7.87 15.66
CA VAL A 41 -13.38 8.86 16.00
C VAL A 41 -13.16 9.85 14.86
N HIS A 42 -12.40 10.92 15.14
CA HIS A 42 -11.92 11.80 14.09
C HIS A 42 -10.96 11.06 13.16
N GLY A 43 -11.20 11.19 11.87
CA GLY A 43 -10.39 10.58 10.84
C GLY A 43 -10.10 11.53 9.70
N VAL A 44 -9.38 11.00 8.72
CA VAL A 44 -8.95 11.73 7.54
C VAL A 44 -8.96 10.81 6.33
N ASP A 45 -9.43 11.34 5.20
CA ASP A 45 -9.13 10.76 3.88
C ASP A 45 -7.76 11.28 3.43
N ILE A 46 -6.93 10.38 2.92
CA ILE A 46 -5.60 10.71 2.41
C ILE A 46 -5.64 10.64 0.89
N LEU A 47 -5.33 11.76 0.25
CA LEU A 47 -5.29 11.92 -1.19
C LEU A 47 -3.84 12.15 -1.65
N LEU A 48 -3.47 11.67 -2.83
CA LEU A 48 -2.14 11.87 -3.40
C LEU A 48 -2.20 12.31 -4.87
N GLY A 49 -1.18 13.05 -5.30
CA GLY A 49 -0.92 13.31 -6.72
C GLY A 49 -1.55 14.57 -7.30
N GLY A 50 -2.05 15.47 -6.44
CA GLY A 50 -2.55 16.77 -6.87
C GLY A 50 -1.42 17.66 -7.39
N SER A 51 -1.69 18.39 -8.47
CA SER A 51 -0.72 19.24 -9.13
C SER A 51 -1.39 20.44 -9.81
N LEU A 52 -1.06 21.63 -9.34
CA LEU A 52 -1.43 22.89 -10.02
C LEU A 52 -0.73 23.06 -11.37
N THR A 53 0.51 22.54 -11.51
CA THR A 53 1.31 22.65 -12.73
C THR A 53 0.81 21.73 -13.83
N LYS A 54 0.39 20.52 -13.48
CA LYS A 54 -0.18 19.53 -14.42
C LYS A 54 -1.70 19.57 -14.51
N LEU A 55 -2.34 20.49 -13.77
CA LEU A 55 -3.81 20.60 -13.68
C LEU A 55 -4.47 19.23 -13.38
N THR A 56 -3.91 18.51 -12.43
CA THR A 56 -4.37 17.17 -12.03
C THR A 56 -4.83 17.19 -10.58
N GLU A 57 -6.03 16.70 -10.32
CA GLU A 57 -6.56 16.53 -8.96
C GLU A 57 -5.99 15.28 -8.28
N ALA A 58 -5.77 15.38 -6.96
CA ALA A 58 -5.30 14.29 -6.13
C ALA A 58 -6.37 13.18 -6.04
N GLN A 59 -5.92 11.92 -6.07
CA GLN A 59 -6.81 10.77 -5.94
C GLN A 59 -6.88 10.31 -4.49
N THR A 60 -8.07 9.96 -4.00
CA THR A 60 -8.21 9.34 -2.69
C THR A 60 -7.57 7.95 -2.66
N ILE A 61 -6.53 7.79 -1.85
CA ILE A 61 -5.76 6.56 -1.68
C ILE A 61 -6.27 5.77 -0.49
N LEU A 62 -6.49 6.43 0.64
CA LEU A 62 -7.04 5.83 1.85
C LEU A 62 -8.22 6.65 2.35
N LYS A 63 -9.32 5.98 2.68
CA LYS A 63 -10.53 6.61 3.21
C LYS A 63 -10.68 6.33 4.70
N ALA A 64 -11.25 7.31 5.41
CA ALA A 64 -11.66 7.21 6.80
C ALA A 64 -10.58 6.61 7.71
N VAL A 65 -9.34 7.10 7.58
CA VAL A 65 -8.22 6.67 8.43
C VAL A 65 -8.36 7.34 9.80
N PRO A 66 -8.43 6.60 10.92
CA PRO A 66 -8.36 7.22 12.25
C PRO A 66 -7.12 8.10 12.37
N LEU A 67 -7.29 9.33 12.88
CA LEU A 67 -6.25 10.36 12.83
C LEU A 67 -4.93 9.91 13.50
N ARG A 68 -5.02 9.04 14.52
CA ARG A 68 -3.86 8.46 15.22
C ARG A 68 -2.93 7.66 14.30
N TYR A 69 -3.45 7.07 13.23
CA TYR A 69 -2.66 6.28 12.26
C TYR A 69 -2.13 7.10 11.09
N ALA A 70 -2.68 8.28 10.82
CA ALA A 70 -2.31 9.08 9.66
C ALA A 70 -0.81 9.40 9.61
N LYS A 71 -0.21 9.77 10.75
CA LYS A 71 1.23 10.07 10.85
C LYS A 71 2.10 8.89 10.43
N GLU A 72 1.72 7.68 10.84
CA GLU A 72 2.47 6.46 10.53
C GLU A 72 2.34 6.09 9.06
N LEU A 73 1.12 6.13 8.49
CA LEU A 73 0.91 5.83 7.08
C LEU A 73 1.68 6.80 6.16
N ILE A 74 1.70 8.09 6.53
CA ILE A 74 2.49 9.10 5.82
C ILE A 74 3.98 8.86 6.00
N LYS A 75 4.45 8.41 7.17
CA LYS A 75 5.86 8.01 7.37
C LYS A 75 6.25 6.94 6.36
N GLU A 76 5.43 5.91 6.16
CA GLU A 76 5.75 4.82 5.22
C GLU A 76 5.83 5.30 3.77
N LEU A 77 4.92 6.19 3.35
CA LEU A 77 4.99 6.88 2.06
C LEU A 77 6.24 7.76 1.91
N MET A 78 6.64 8.48 2.96
CA MET A 78 7.83 9.33 2.95
C MET A 78 9.14 8.55 2.89
N ILE A 79 9.17 7.31 3.42
CA ILE A 79 10.32 6.43 3.27
C ILE A 79 10.43 5.96 1.81
N GLU A 80 9.32 5.56 1.17
CA GLU A 80 9.30 5.21 -0.27
C GLU A 80 9.79 6.39 -1.11
N PHE A 81 9.27 7.60 -0.84
CA PHE A 81 9.70 8.81 -1.53
C PHE A 81 11.21 9.06 -1.35
N LYS A 82 11.73 8.96 -0.13
CA LYS A 82 13.16 9.12 0.14
C LYS A 82 14.02 8.10 -0.62
N GLN A 83 13.55 6.87 -0.75
CA GLN A 83 14.25 5.80 -1.48
C GLN A 83 14.25 6.01 -2.99
N SER A 84 13.22 6.67 -3.56
CA SER A 84 13.17 7.02 -4.98
C SER A 84 14.28 7.99 -5.43
N LYS A 85 14.90 8.71 -4.49
CA LYS A 85 15.91 9.77 -4.72
C LYS A 85 15.41 10.93 -5.60
N LYS A 86 14.10 11.04 -5.83
CA LYS A 86 13.48 12.17 -6.52
C LYS A 86 13.53 13.43 -5.66
N ARG A 87 13.68 14.59 -6.31
CA ARG A 87 13.69 15.89 -5.61
C ARG A 87 12.28 16.39 -5.31
N HIS A 88 11.36 16.20 -6.24
CA HIS A 88 9.98 16.66 -6.11
C HIS A 88 9.04 15.47 -5.89
N PHE A 89 8.12 15.60 -4.93
CA PHE A 89 7.13 14.55 -4.70
C PHE A 89 6.25 14.32 -5.93
N GLU A 90 5.93 15.38 -6.67
CA GLU A 90 5.17 15.28 -7.93
C GLU A 90 5.83 14.31 -8.92
N GLU A 91 7.14 14.41 -9.15
CA GLU A 91 7.89 13.48 -10.00
C GLU A 91 7.83 12.05 -9.47
N PHE A 92 8.06 11.87 -8.16
CA PHE A 92 7.95 10.57 -7.51
C PHE A 92 6.56 9.96 -7.68
N TYR A 93 5.50 10.74 -7.46
CA TYR A 93 4.14 10.25 -7.63
C TYR A 93 3.92 9.77 -9.07
N PHE A 94 4.19 10.60 -10.07
CA PHE A 94 3.89 10.24 -11.47
C PHE A 94 4.78 9.13 -12.01
N ASP A 95 6.04 9.05 -11.60
CA ASP A 95 6.99 8.08 -12.12
C ASP A 95 6.94 6.74 -11.36
N ASN A 96 6.71 6.77 -10.05
CA ASN A 96 6.87 5.58 -9.19
C ASN A 96 5.56 5.05 -8.60
N LEU A 97 4.55 5.90 -8.36
CA LEU A 97 3.29 5.48 -7.73
C LEU A 97 2.15 5.37 -8.73
N HIS A 98 1.95 6.41 -9.53
CA HIS A 98 0.88 6.53 -10.51
C HIS A 98 0.82 5.34 -11.48
N PRO A 99 1.92 4.69 -11.91
CA PRO A 99 1.80 3.50 -12.76
C PRO A 99 1.04 2.32 -12.15
N PHE A 100 0.87 2.27 -10.82
CA PHE A 100 0.13 1.24 -10.09
C PHE A 100 -1.30 1.69 -9.74
N SER A 101 -2.16 0.74 -9.35
CA SER A 101 -3.48 1.07 -8.85
C SER A 101 -3.43 1.91 -7.56
N LYS A 102 -4.47 2.70 -7.30
CA LYS A 102 -4.61 3.40 -6.01
C LYS A 102 -4.64 2.43 -4.82
N GLY A 103 -5.19 1.22 -5.03
CA GLY A 103 -5.21 0.15 -4.05
C GLY A 103 -3.80 -0.32 -3.69
N ALA A 104 -2.92 -0.49 -4.68
CA ALA A 104 -1.52 -0.83 -4.48
C ALA A 104 -0.77 0.23 -3.66
N ILE A 105 -1.02 1.52 -3.93
CA ILE A 105 -0.42 2.62 -3.15
C ILE A 105 -0.93 2.59 -1.70
N GLY A 106 -2.24 2.39 -1.49
CA GLY A 106 -2.82 2.24 -0.16
C GLY A 106 -2.27 1.01 0.59
N PHE A 107 -2.05 -0.10 -0.12
CA PHE A 107 -1.43 -1.32 0.38
C PHE A 107 0.02 -1.07 0.81
N LEU A 108 0.85 -0.41 -0.01
CA LEU A 108 2.21 -0.02 0.36
C LEU A 108 2.25 0.69 1.72
N MET A 109 1.36 1.67 1.93
CA MET A 109 1.31 2.46 3.15
C MET A 109 0.87 1.63 4.36
N LYS A 110 -0.26 0.91 4.25
CA LYS A 110 -0.82 0.13 5.37
C LYS A 110 -0.01 -1.12 5.69
N PHE A 111 0.45 -1.84 4.68
CA PHE A 111 1.20 -3.08 4.86
C PHE A 111 2.54 -2.82 5.53
N ASN A 112 3.30 -1.81 5.11
CA ASN A 112 4.56 -1.47 5.78
C ASN A 112 4.36 -0.97 7.23
N ALA A 113 3.29 -0.23 7.50
CA ALA A 113 2.94 0.17 8.87
C ALA A 113 2.64 -1.07 9.73
N TYR A 114 1.89 -2.02 9.17
CA TYR A 114 1.60 -3.29 9.82
C TYR A 114 2.87 -4.12 10.10
N LEU A 115 3.75 -4.30 9.10
CA LEU A 115 5.04 -4.98 9.29
C LEU A 115 5.88 -4.31 10.37
N SER A 116 5.92 -2.97 10.40
CA SER A 116 6.64 -2.22 11.43
C SER A 116 6.08 -2.46 12.84
N ARG A 117 4.75 -2.61 13.00
CA ARG A 117 4.14 -2.96 14.30
C ARG A 117 4.46 -4.39 14.74
N LEU A 118 4.54 -5.31 13.78
CA LEU A 118 4.92 -6.69 14.04
C LEU A 118 6.43 -6.86 14.30
N GLY A 119 7.24 -5.82 14.13
CA GLY A 119 8.69 -5.89 14.25
C GLY A 119 9.36 -6.67 13.10
N ILE A 120 8.70 -6.79 11.95
CA ILE A 120 9.24 -7.46 10.76
C ILE A 120 10.15 -6.48 10.00
N GLU A 121 11.41 -6.87 9.79
CA GLU A 121 12.41 -6.02 9.13
C GLU A 121 12.16 -5.84 7.62
N TYR A 122 11.49 -6.80 6.99
CA TYR A 122 11.15 -6.72 5.57
C TYR A 122 10.30 -5.48 5.28
N ARG A 123 10.58 -4.83 4.15
CA ARG A 123 9.84 -3.67 3.68
C ARG A 123 9.39 -3.88 2.23
N PHE A 124 8.10 -3.77 2.00
CA PHE A 124 7.53 -3.76 0.67
C PHE A 124 7.78 -2.42 -0.02
N SER A 125 8.12 -2.43 -1.30
CA SER A 125 8.37 -1.22 -2.10
C SER A 125 7.89 -1.45 -3.53
N LEU A 126 7.16 -0.49 -4.08
CA LEU A 126 6.65 -0.55 -5.45
C LEU A 126 7.77 -0.43 -6.49
N ALA A 127 8.91 0.17 -6.13
CA ALA A 127 10.08 0.26 -7.00
C ALA A 127 10.65 -1.09 -7.43
N ASN A 128 10.34 -2.18 -6.69
CA ASN A 128 10.77 -3.54 -7.02
C ASN A 128 9.83 -4.27 -7.99
N HIS A 129 8.74 -3.62 -8.41
CA HIS A 129 7.70 -4.21 -9.23
C HIS A 129 7.59 -3.51 -10.58
N LYS A 130 7.19 -4.26 -11.60
CA LYS A 130 6.85 -3.69 -12.91
C LYS A 130 5.36 -3.36 -12.94
N PRO A 131 4.97 -2.16 -13.40
CA PRO A 131 3.57 -1.83 -13.60
C PRO A 131 2.91 -2.74 -14.64
N ILE A 132 1.71 -3.22 -14.33
CA ILE A 132 0.96 -4.20 -15.15
C ILE A 132 -0.44 -3.69 -15.47
N GLY A 133 -0.53 -2.40 -15.81
CA GLY A 133 -1.77 -1.77 -16.29
C GLY A 133 -2.78 -1.43 -15.19
N ARG A 134 -2.35 -1.28 -13.93
CA ARG A 134 -3.21 -0.94 -12.77
C ARG A 134 -4.36 -1.92 -12.53
N PHE A 135 -4.15 -3.19 -12.84
CA PHE A 135 -5.14 -4.23 -12.63
C PHE A 135 -4.86 -4.99 -11.33
N GLU A 136 -5.65 -4.69 -10.30
CA GLU A 136 -5.39 -5.13 -8.92
C GLU A 136 -5.19 -6.65 -8.75
N PRO A 137 -5.98 -7.55 -9.38
CA PRO A 137 -5.77 -8.99 -9.22
C PRO A 137 -4.37 -9.47 -9.61
N LEU A 138 -3.78 -8.89 -10.66
CA LEU A 138 -2.43 -9.24 -11.09
C LEU A 138 -1.39 -8.60 -10.17
N GLU A 139 -1.61 -7.35 -9.73
CA GLU A 139 -0.70 -6.65 -8.81
C GLU A 139 -0.64 -7.40 -7.48
N ILE A 140 -1.79 -7.80 -6.94
CA ILE A 140 -1.91 -8.60 -5.73
C ILE A 140 -1.10 -9.90 -5.86
N PHE A 141 -1.23 -10.61 -6.97
CA PHE A 141 -0.51 -11.86 -7.15
C PHE A 141 1.00 -11.65 -7.28
N ASP A 142 1.42 -10.66 -8.05
CA ASP A 142 2.83 -10.30 -8.21
C ASP A 142 3.46 -9.89 -6.87
N PHE A 143 2.79 -9.01 -6.12
CA PHE A 143 3.22 -8.54 -4.81
C PHE A 143 3.25 -9.69 -3.81
N GLY A 144 2.21 -10.53 -3.81
CA GLY A 144 2.11 -11.70 -2.94
C GLY A 144 3.29 -12.65 -3.14
N ASN A 145 3.68 -12.93 -4.38
CA ASN A 145 4.82 -13.81 -4.66
C ASN A 145 6.16 -13.19 -4.21
N ALA A 146 6.34 -11.89 -4.41
CA ALA A 146 7.54 -11.20 -3.95
C ALA A 146 7.64 -11.17 -2.42
N ILE A 147 6.54 -10.87 -1.73
CA ILE A 147 6.46 -10.84 -0.27
C ILE A 147 6.66 -12.25 0.29
N TYR A 148 6.00 -13.27 -0.27
CA TYR A 148 6.17 -14.66 0.12
C TYR A 148 7.65 -15.05 0.06
N LYS A 149 8.32 -14.77 -1.07
CA LYS A 149 9.74 -15.05 -1.23
C LYS A 149 10.61 -14.31 -0.24
N ALA A 150 10.33 -13.04 0.02
CA ALA A 150 11.11 -12.25 0.97
C ALA A 150 10.98 -12.75 2.41
N LEU A 151 9.79 -13.20 2.83
CA LEU A 151 9.54 -13.63 4.20
C LEU A 151 9.99 -15.07 4.48
N THR A 152 9.90 -15.95 3.47
CA THR A 152 10.14 -17.39 3.61
C THR A 152 11.49 -17.86 3.06
N ALA A 153 12.17 -17.01 2.27
CA ALA A 153 13.31 -17.36 1.43
C ALA A 153 13.03 -18.44 0.36
N ASP A 154 11.76 -18.85 0.19
CA ASP A 154 11.32 -19.85 -0.79
C ASP A 154 10.28 -19.26 -1.75
N LYS A 155 10.10 -19.85 -2.92
CA LYS A 155 9.06 -19.42 -3.86
C LYS A 155 7.73 -20.07 -3.51
N ALA A 156 6.63 -19.34 -3.69
CA ALA A 156 5.29 -19.93 -3.58
C ALA A 156 5.06 -20.99 -4.67
N TYR A 157 5.62 -20.76 -5.86
CA TYR A 157 5.50 -21.64 -7.02
C TYR A 157 6.85 -21.79 -7.74
N LEU A 158 7.10 -22.97 -8.29
CA LEU A 158 8.29 -23.22 -9.12
C LEU A 158 8.27 -22.38 -10.39
N GLU A 159 7.11 -22.35 -11.05
CA GLU A 159 6.88 -21.65 -12.31
C GLU A 159 5.57 -20.87 -12.28
N ILE A 160 5.60 -19.70 -12.89
CA ILE A 160 4.46 -18.78 -13.04
C ILE A 160 4.43 -18.33 -14.50
N TYR A 161 3.28 -18.47 -15.13
CA TYR A 161 3.04 -17.98 -16.49
C TYR A 161 1.77 -17.14 -16.51
N ASN A 162 1.84 -15.94 -17.09
CA ASN A 162 0.73 -14.98 -17.16
C ASN A 162 -0.02 -14.81 -15.82
N PHE A 163 0.73 -14.63 -14.72
CA PHE A 163 0.20 -14.43 -13.36
C PHE A 163 -0.65 -15.60 -12.82
N GLN A 164 -0.38 -16.80 -13.31
CA GLN A 164 -0.95 -18.04 -12.82
C GLN A 164 0.16 -19.06 -12.55
N PRO A 165 0.04 -19.84 -11.45
CA PRO A 165 1.00 -20.91 -11.19
C PRO A 165 0.88 -22.00 -12.25
N ILE A 166 2.01 -22.57 -12.66
CA ILE A 166 2.03 -23.76 -13.53
C ILE A 166 1.99 -25.01 -12.63
N GLY A 167 1.03 -25.89 -12.90
CA GLY A 167 0.81 -27.12 -12.12
C GLY A 167 -0.21 -26.96 -10.99
N SER A 168 -0.38 -28.03 -10.20
CA SER A 168 -1.41 -28.14 -9.15
C SER A 168 -0.87 -28.04 -7.72
N ALA A 169 0.44 -27.86 -7.55
CA ALA A 169 1.07 -27.78 -6.25
C ALA A 169 0.63 -26.50 -5.51
N LYS A 170 0.11 -26.67 -4.29
CA LYS A 170 -0.22 -25.53 -3.42
C LYS A 170 1.05 -25.03 -2.73
N PRO A 171 1.22 -23.70 -2.57
CA PRO A 171 2.29 -23.18 -1.75
C PRO A 171 2.12 -23.67 -0.32
N GLN A 172 3.22 -23.81 0.42
CA GLN A 172 3.10 -24.02 1.85
C GLN A 172 2.69 -22.71 2.53
N HIS A 173 2.06 -22.80 3.69
CA HIS A 173 1.71 -21.60 4.44
C HIS A 173 3.00 -20.92 4.95
N PRO A 174 3.16 -19.57 4.83
CA PRO A 174 4.40 -18.90 5.23
C PRO A 174 4.85 -19.21 6.67
N SER A 175 3.92 -19.22 7.62
CA SER A 175 4.23 -19.53 9.03
C SER A 175 4.63 -20.99 9.29
N LYS A 176 4.36 -21.91 8.35
CA LYS A 176 4.84 -23.30 8.41
C LYS A 176 6.29 -23.42 7.95
N ILE A 177 6.73 -22.56 7.03
CA ILE A 177 8.11 -22.50 6.56
C ILE A 177 8.99 -21.74 7.56
N ASN A 178 8.55 -20.55 7.95
CA ASN A 178 9.27 -19.70 8.89
C ASN A 178 8.37 -19.36 10.08
N LYS A 179 8.64 -20.01 11.23
CA LYS A 179 7.86 -19.85 12.47
C LYS A 179 7.92 -18.44 13.07
N ALA A 180 8.86 -17.60 12.64
CA ALA A 180 8.93 -16.20 13.06
C ALA A 180 7.86 -15.33 12.38
N ILE A 181 7.21 -15.81 11.31
CA ILE A 181 6.11 -15.10 10.63
C ILE A 181 4.83 -15.32 11.45
N PRO A 182 4.20 -14.26 11.98
CA PRO A 182 2.89 -14.37 12.65
C PRO A 182 1.85 -15.01 11.74
N LYS A 183 0.93 -15.77 12.33
CA LYS A 183 -0.07 -16.53 11.57
C LYS A 183 -0.91 -15.61 10.68
N GLU A 184 -1.33 -14.46 11.22
CA GLU A 184 -2.18 -13.48 10.55
C GLU A 184 -1.49 -12.87 9.32
N LEU A 185 -0.19 -12.54 9.44
CA LEU A 185 0.62 -12.09 8.30
C LEU A 185 0.77 -13.21 7.26
N GLY A 186 0.99 -14.45 7.73
CA GLY A 186 1.04 -15.62 6.87
C GLY A 186 -0.26 -15.86 6.10
N ASP A 187 -1.41 -15.71 6.76
CA ASP A 187 -2.74 -15.91 6.17
C ASP A 187 -2.98 -14.88 5.04
N ILE A 188 -2.63 -13.61 5.27
CA ILE A 188 -2.70 -12.55 4.24
C ILE A 188 -1.85 -12.93 3.03
N VAL A 189 -0.56 -13.21 3.24
CA VAL A 189 0.38 -13.48 2.15
C VAL A 189 -0.01 -14.76 1.39
N TYR A 190 -0.43 -15.81 2.11
CA TYR A 190 -0.92 -17.05 1.53
C TYR A 190 -2.14 -16.81 0.63
N LYS A 191 -3.09 -16.00 1.08
CA LYS A 191 -4.29 -15.66 0.31
C LYS A 191 -3.98 -14.78 -0.91
N MET A 192 -2.99 -13.89 -0.85
CA MET A 192 -2.50 -13.15 -2.03
C MET A 192 -1.96 -14.06 -3.13
N VAL A 193 -1.33 -15.17 -2.75
CA VAL A 193 -0.76 -16.14 -3.69
C VAL A 193 -1.64 -17.36 -3.90
N HIS A 194 -2.90 -17.37 -3.45
CA HIS A 194 -3.72 -18.58 -3.50
C HIS A 194 -3.84 -19.16 -4.92
N PRO A 195 -3.71 -20.49 -5.12
CA PRO A 195 -3.71 -21.09 -6.47
C PRO A 195 -5.08 -21.02 -7.14
N ASN A 196 -6.17 -21.14 -6.36
CA ASN A 196 -7.52 -20.90 -6.84
C ASN A 196 -7.77 -19.39 -6.93
N LEU A 197 -8.06 -18.89 -8.13
CA LEU A 197 -8.35 -17.48 -8.39
C LEU A 197 -9.53 -16.97 -7.56
N ASN A 198 -10.55 -17.78 -7.31
CA ASN A 198 -11.74 -17.37 -6.55
C ASN A 198 -11.49 -17.22 -5.05
N GLU A 199 -10.41 -17.81 -4.55
CA GLU A 199 -10.00 -17.71 -3.14
C GLU A 199 -8.93 -16.64 -2.93
N ARG A 200 -8.31 -16.16 -4.01
CA ARG A 200 -7.36 -15.05 -4.00
C ARG A 200 -8.11 -13.73 -3.79
N TYR A 201 -7.47 -12.77 -3.13
CA TYR A 201 -7.99 -11.40 -3.10
C TYR A 201 -8.15 -10.83 -4.52
N GLN A 202 -9.26 -10.17 -4.77
CA GLN A 202 -9.56 -9.56 -6.08
C GLN A 202 -9.23 -8.06 -6.11
N VAL A 203 -9.28 -7.41 -4.95
CA VAL A 203 -8.98 -5.98 -4.80
C VAL A 203 -8.22 -5.74 -3.50
N PHE A 204 -7.34 -4.74 -3.47
CA PHE A 204 -6.53 -4.41 -2.29
C PHE A 204 -7.41 -4.05 -1.10
N SER A 205 -8.59 -3.46 -1.33
CA SER A 205 -9.52 -3.11 -0.24
C SER A 205 -9.98 -4.32 0.59
N GLU A 206 -9.92 -5.54 0.05
CA GLU A 206 -10.14 -6.77 0.84
C GLU A 206 -8.96 -7.05 1.75
N ILE A 207 -7.73 -6.96 1.23
CA ILE A 207 -6.49 -7.12 1.99
C ILE A 207 -6.41 -6.12 3.14
N LEU A 208 -6.78 -4.86 2.87
CA LEU A 208 -6.72 -3.78 3.86
C LEU A 208 -7.69 -3.99 5.05
N LYS A 209 -8.67 -4.88 4.95
CA LYS A 209 -9.54 -5.27 6.08
C LYS A 209 -8.88 -6.28 7.01
N ASP A 210 -7.98 -7.09 6.46
CA ASP A 210 -7.24 -8.11 7.20
C ASP A 210 -5.96 -7.52 7.85
N ILE A 211 -5.58 -6.30 7.48
CA ILE A 211 -4.49 -5.53 8.10
C ILE A 211 -5.02 -4.71 9.28
N SER A 212 -4.58 -5.06 10.49
CA SER A 212 -4.87 -4.32 11.72
C SER A 212 -3.74 -3.33 12.06
N LEU A 213 -4.07 -2.04 12.19
CA LEU A 213 -3.19 -0.98 12.67
C LEU A 213 -3.56 -0.65 14.13
#